data_AF-A0A258WYQ5-F1
#
_entry.id   AF-A0A258WYQ5-F1
#
_cell.length_a   1.000
_cell.length_b   1.000
_cell.length_c   1.000
_cell.angle_alpha   90.00
_cell.angle_beta   90.00
_cell.angle_gamma   90.00
#
_symmetry.space_group_name_H-M   'P 1'
#
loop_
_entity.id
_entity.type
_entity.pdbx_description
1 polymer ?
#
loop_
_entity_poly.entity_id
_entity_poly.type
_entity_poly.pdbx_seq_one_letter_code
_entity_poly.pdbx_strand_id
1 'polypeptide(L)'
;MKRLINYFLLASFTILILSCEKKENVEKDEDVVSIPSNIKLGDFFAGGYVFYLKPDKSGGLVFAPSDVTPNPVAWGCKGLKLPILGTKAGDGLNNTKTILSLCSETNIAAKLCDLFASAGYNDWFLPSEDELQLIASVCYEANSNVNADHKLNPLDFYWTSTESHDYMARVNMGKGQLATGKFRDDKHRVRAARAF
;
A
#
# COMPACT_ATOMS: atom_id res chain seq x y z
N MET A 1 67.80 1.11 -59.09
CA MET A 1 67.66 -0.04 -58.16
C MET A 1 67.75 0.50 -56.74
N LYS A 2 66.86 0.06 -55.82
CA LYS A 2 66.61 0.52 -54.42
C LYS A 2 65.70 1.78 -54.33
N ARG A 3 64.37 1.65 -54.28
CA ARG A 3 63.41 1.18 -53.24
C ARG A 3 62.83 2.35 -52.43
N LEU A 4 61.49 2.43 -52.51
CA LEU A 4 60.52 3.25 -51.78
C LEU A 4 60.79 3.44 -50.29
N ILE A 5 60.26 4.52 -49.71
CA ILE A 5 59.29 4.49 -48.59
C ILE A 5 58.73 5.91 -48.33
N ASN A 6 57.40 6.03 -48.46
CA ASN A 6 56.55 7.13 -47.99
C ASN A 6 56.45 7.11 -46.47
N TYR A 7 56.50 8.26 -45.79
CA TYR A 7 55.74 8.45 -44.55
C TYR A 7 55.16 9.87 -44.42
N PHE A 8 53.89 9.84 -44.03
CA PHE A 8 52.88 10.88 -43.90
C PHE A 8 52.97 11.58 -42.52
N LEU A 9 52.40 12.79 -42.43
CA LEU A 9 51.83 13.46 -41.23
C LEU A 9 52.83 14.07 -40.21
N LEU A 10 52.53 15.09 -39.41
CA LEU A 10 51.27 15.73 -39.00
C LEU A 10 51.65 17.11 -38.39
N ALA A 11 51.07 18.23 -38.85
CA ALA A 11 51.18 19.50 -38.15
C ALA A 11 50.16 19.52 -37.00
N SER A 12 50.65 19.60 -35.76
CA SER A 12 49.83 19.69 -34.56
C SER A 12 49.26 21.09 -34.40
N PHE A 13 47.96 21.26 -34.63
CA PHE A 13 47.22 22.45 -34.20
C PHE A 13 46.26 22.03 -33.08
N THR A 14 46.61 22.38 -31.85
CA THR A 14 45.77 22.23 -30.68
C THR A 14 44.58 23.17 -30.78
N ILE A 15 43.39 22.63 -31.06
CA ILE A 15 42.12 23.33 -30.89
C ILE A 15 41.50 22.88 -29.57
N LEU A 16 41.49 23.79 -28.59
CA LEU A 16 40.65 23.67 -27.41
C LEU A 16 39.18 23.71 -27.87
N ILE A 17 38.48 22.58 -27.79
CA ILE A 17 37.03 22.55 -27.84
C ILE A 17 36.52 22.64 -26.41
N LEU A 18 35.94 23.78 -26.04
CA LEU A 18 34.98 23.85 -24.94
C LEU A 18 33.78 22.98 -25.31
N SER A 19 33.76 21.74 -24.85
CA SER A 19 32.53 20.95 -24.83
C SER A 19 31.66 21.47 -23.69
N CYS A 20 30.65 22.26 -24.03
CA CYS A 20 29.53 22.52 -23.14
C CYS A 20 28.61 21.29 -23.22
N GLU A 21 28.83 20.30 -22.36
CA GLU A 21 27.81 19.28 -22.13
C GLU A 21 26.60 19.98 -21.51
N LYS A 22 25.57 20.22 -22.33
CA LYS A 22 24.23 20.41 -21.81
C LYS A 22 23.90 19.11 -21.09
N LYS A 23 23.98 19.10 -19.75
CA LYS A 23 23.36 18.06 -18.93
C LYS A 23 21.88 18.07 -19.30
N GLU A 24 21.47 17.12 -20.11
CA GLU A 24 20.10 16.68 -20.10
C GLU A 24 19.88 16.12 -18.69
N ASN A 25 19.23 16.93 -17.85
CA ASN A 25 18.59 16.42 -16.68
C ASN A 25 17.52 15.44 -17.19
N VAL A 26 17.86 14.16 -17.20
CA VAL A 26 16.86 13.10 -17.24
C VAL A 26 16.11 13.24 -15.92
N GLU A 27 15.05 14.06 -15.93
CA GLU A 27 13.99 13.95 -14.95
C GLU A 27 13.55 12.50 -15.00
N LYS A 28 13.86 11.76 -13.93
CA LYS A 28 13.14 10.53 -13.65
C LYS A 28 11.68 10.95 -13.56
N ASP A 29 10.91 10.62 -14.59
CA ASP A 29 9.45 10.61 -14.51
C ASP A 29 9.12 9.71 -13.31
N GLU A 30 8.82 10.33 -12.18
CA GLU A 30 8.09 9.64 -11.13
C GLU A 30 6.80 9.20 -11.81
N ASP A 31 6.53 7.89 -11.80
CA ASP A 31 5.40 7.27 -12.49
C ASP A 31 4.09 7.84 -11.89
N VAL A 32 3.65 9.00 -12.38
CA VAL A 32 2.43 9.65 -11.91
C VAL A 32 1.28 8.82 -12.44
N VAL A 33 0.76 7.93 -11.58
CA VAL A 33 -0.39 7.09 -11.86
C VAL A 33 -1.57 7.97 -12.28
N SER A 34 -1.86 8.01 -13.58
CA SER A 34 -2.98 8.82 -14.10
C SER A 34 -4.30 8.16 -13.71
N ILE A 35 -5.11 8.85 -12.88
CA ILE A 35 -6.38 8.31 -12.39
C ILE A 35 -7.45 8.44 -13.49
N PRO A 36 -8.09 7.34 -13.94
CA PRO A 36 -9.17 7.39 -14.91
C PRO A 36 -10.35 8.24 -14.41
N SER A 37 -10.86 9.14 -15.26
CA SER A 37 -11.93 10.06 -14.87
C SER A 37 -13.25 9.37 -14.50
N ASN A 38 -13.46 8.15 -15.01
CA ASN A 38 -14.62 7.30 -14.80
C ASN A 38 -14.38 6.16 -13.80
N ILE A 39 -13.28 6.17 -13.04
CA ILE A 39 -12.99 5.18 -12.00
C ILE A 39 -14.12 5.14 -10.95
N LYS A 40 -14.46 3.94 -10.48
CA LYS A 40 -15.53 3.68 -9.51
C LYS A 40 -15.04 2.80 -8.37
N LEU A 41 -15.83 2.77 -7.30
CA LEU A 41 -15.64 1.81 -6.23
C LEU A 41 -15.77 0.37 -6.77
N GLY A 42 -14.88 -0.49 -6.32
CA GLY A 42 -14.74 -1.87 -6.75
C GLY A 42 -13.95 -2.06 -8.05
N ASP A 43 -13.54 -1.01 -8.76
CA ASP A 43 -12.65 -1.16 -9.91
C ASP A 43 -11.26 -1.62 -9.46
N PHE A 44 -10.59 -2.46 -10.26
CA PHE A 44 -9.20 -2.82 -10.02
C PHE A 44 -8.27 -1.74 -10.58
N PHE A 45 -7.54 -1.04 -9.71
CA PHE A 45 -6.66 0.06 -10.05
C PHE A 45 -5.48 0.11 -9.06
N ALA A 46 -4.33 0.60 -9.51
CA ALA A 46 -3.15 0.80 -8.65
C ALA A 46 -2.81 -0.43 -7.75
N GLY A 47 -2.96 -1.63 -8.31
CA GLY A 47 -2.63 -2.89 -7.65
C GLY A 47 -3.69 -3.49 -6.73
N GLY A 48 -4.86 -2.86 -6.57
CA GLY A 48 -5.94 -3.36 -5.71
C GLY A 48 -7.33 -2.91 -6.14
N TYR A 49 -8.33 -3.17 -5.29
CA TYR A 49 -9.71 -2.79 -5.53
C TYR A 49 -10.04 -1.49 -4.83
N VAL A 50 -10.52 -0.50 -5.59
CA VAL A 50 -10.84 0.85 -5.08
C VAL A 50 -11.98 0.76 -4.06
N PHE A 51 -11.75 1.20 -2.82
CA PHE A 51 -12.80 1.28 -1.81
C PHE A 51 -13.07 2.70 -1.32
N TYR A 52 -12.20 3.64 -1.68
CA TYR A 52 -12.36 5.05 -1.37
C TYR A 52 -11.80 5.90 -2.51
N LEU A 53 -12.50 6.99 -2.84
CA LEU A 53 -12.06 8.01 -3.78
C LEU A 53 -12.16 9.37 -3.07
N LYS A 54 -11.11 10.18 -3.19
CA LYS A 54 -11.17 11.56 -2.70
C LYS A 54 -12.21 12.35 -3.51
N PRO A 55 -12.94 13.31 -2.90
CA PRO A 55 -13.94 14.12 -3.61
C PRO A 55 -13.40 14.87 -4.83
N ASP A 56 -12.13 15.29 -4.78
CA ASP A 56 -11.44 16.00 -5.86
C ASP A 56 -10.83 15.06 -6.92
N LYS A 57 -10.98 13.73 -6.76
CA LYS A 57 -10.38 12.69 -7.60
C LYS A 57 -8.85 12.77 -7.71
N SER A 58 -8.17 13.41 -6.77
CA SER A 58 -6.70 13.48 -6.73
C SER A 58 -6.04 12.17 -6.26
N GLY A 59 -6.82 11.19 -5.84
CA GLY A 59 -6.34 9.93 -5.28
C GLY A 59 -7.45 9.13 -4.62
N GLY A 60 -7.06 8.03 -4.00
CA GLY A 60 -7.98 7.15 -3.31
C GLY A 60 -7.27 6.08 -2.50
N LEU A 61 -8.04 5.08 -2.07
CA LEU A 61 -7.51 3.90 -1.39
C LEU A 61 -7.98 2.63 -2.10
N VAL A 62 -7.08 1.66 -2.17
CA VAL A 62 -7.34 0.30 -2.68
C VAL A 62 -7.07 -0.74 -1.61
N PHE A 63 -7.80 -1.84 -1.63
CA PHE A 63 -7.48 -3.01 -0.81
C PHE A 63 -6.86 -4.12 -1.67
N ALA A 64 -5.99 -4.91 -1.05
CA ALA A 64 -5.22 -5.94 -1.73
C ALA A 64 -6.11 -7.00 -2.40
N PRO A 65 -5.67 -7.63 -3.50
CA PRO A 65 -6.41 -8.72 -4.13
C PRO A 65 -6.45 -10.00 -3.27
N SER A 66 -5.61 -10.13 -2.26
CA SER A 66 -5.58 -11.31 -1.38
C SER A 66 -5.32 -10.92 0.08
N ASP A 67 -5.69 -11.81 0.99
CA ASP A 67 -5.25 -11.70 2.39
C ASP A 67 -3.73 -11.74 2.46
N VAL A 68 -3.16 -11.02 3.43
CA VAL A 68 -1.72 -10.91 3.61
C VAL A 68 -1.09 -12.25 4.01
N THR A 69 -1.86 -13.08 4.71
CA THR A 69 -1.47 -14.43 5.14
C THR A 69 -2.62 -15.42 4.90
N PRO A 70 -2.32 -16.71 4.66
CA PRO A 70 -3.37 -17.73 4.50
C PRO A 70 -4.08 -18.05 5.83
N ASN A 71 -3.43 -17.81 6.96
CA ASN A 71 -3.94 -18.12 8.30
C ASN A 71 -4.19 -16.84 9.11
N PRO A 72 -5.20 -16.83 10.00
CA PRO A 72 -5.40 -15.75 10.97
C PRO A 72 -4.16 -15.50 11.86
N VAL A 73 -3.92 -14.24 12.20
CA VAL A 73 -2.77 -13.78 12.99
C VAL A 73 -3.20 -12.94 14.18
N ALA A 74 -2.32 -12.78 15.15
CA ALA A 74 -2.57 -11.90 16.29
C ALA A 74 -2.52 -10.43 15.86
N TRP A 75 -3.27 -9.58 16.56
CA TRP A 75 -3.17 -8.14 16.37
C TRP A 75 -1.76 -7.63 16.74
N GLY A 76 -1.25 -8.09 17.89
CA GLY A 76 0.12 -7.86 18.35
C GLY A 76 0.24 -7.01 19.62
N CYS A 77 1.49 -6.69 19.94
CA CYS A 77 1.87 -5.68 20.95
C CYS A 77 1.36 -6.03 22.34
N LYS A 78 1.51 -7.30 22.72
CA LYS A 78 0.97 -7.83 23.96
C LYS A 78 1.66 -7.17 25.16
N GLY A 79 0.86 -6.63 26.07
CA GLY A 79 1.35 -5.96 27.27
C GLY A 79 1.89 -4.55 27.04
N LEU A 80 1.77 -4.02 25.81
CA LEU A 80 2.10 -2.62 25.52
C LEU A 80 0.83 -1.78 25.52
N LYS A 81 0.94 -0.58 26.11
CA LYS A 81 -0.10 0.45 26.03
C LYS A 81 0.24 1.39 24.89
N LEU A 82 -0.49 1.29 23.78
CA LEU A 82 -0.34 2.21 22.66
C LEU A 82 -1.07 3.54 22.92
N PRO A 83 -0.71 4.62 22.21
CA PRO A 83 -1.58 5.80 22.14
C PRO A 83 -2.93 5.45 21.52
N ILE A 84 -3.90 6.35 21.67
CA ILE A 84 -5.17 6.24 20.94
C ILE A 84 -4.84 6.39 19.45
N LEU A 85 -5.20 5.38 18.67
CA LEU A 85 -5.00 5.36 17.22
C LEU A 85 -6.27 5.84 16.51
N GLY A 86 -6.09 6.41 15.33
CA GLY A 86 -7.18 6.99 14.55
C GLY A 86 -8.19 5.95 14.07
N THR A 87 -9.43 6.37 13.87
CA THR A 87 -10.53 5.51 13.41
C THR A 87 -10.89 5.76 11.95
N LYS A 88 -10.52 6.93 11.39
CA LYS A 88 -11.09 7.46 10.16
C LYS A 88 -10.47 6.90 8.91
N ALA A 89 -11.15 7.06 7.78
CA ALA A 89 -10.56 6.88 6.46
C ALA A 89 -9.35 7.79 6.28
N GLY A 90 -8.20 7.21 5.93
CA GLY A 90 -6.90 7.86 5.86
C GLY A 90 -6.00 7.64 7.08
N ASP A 91 -6.52 7.15 8.21
CA ASP A 91 -5.72 6.96 9.43
C ASP A 91 -4.88 5.67 9.40
N GLY A 92 -5.26 4.66 8.60
CA GLY A 92 -4.66 3.31 8.64
C GLY A 92 -3.14 3.32 8.44
N LEU A 93 -2.64 4.15 7.53
CA LEU A 93 -1.21 4.29 7.27
C LEU A 93 -0.44 4.82 8.49
N ASN A 94 -0.94 5.88 9.13
CA ASN A 94 -0.28 6.49 10.29
C ASN A 94 -0.39 5.60 11.53
N ASN A 95 -1.53 4.93 11.70
CA ASN A 95 -1.71 3.92 12.73
C ASN A 95 -0.72 2.77 12.58
N THR A 96 -0.60 2.23 11.37
CA THR A 96 0.35 1.15 11.05
C THR A 96 1.78 1.58 11.39
N LYS A 97 2.22 2.77 10.94
CA LYS A 97 3.55 3.31 11.28
C LYS A 97 3.76 3.45 12.79
N THR A 98 2.73 3.86 13.53
CA THR A 98 2.79 4.00 15.00
C THR A 98 2.92 2.64 15.69
N ILE A 99 2.18 1.63 15.23
CA ILE A 99 2.31 0.26 15.76
C ILE A 99 3.73 -0.25 15.54
N LEU A 100 4.27 -0.10 14.33
CA LEU A 100 5.60 -0.57 13.97
C LEU A 100 6.74 0.12 14.74
N SER A 101 6.55 1.37 15.15
CA SER A 101 7.58 2.09 15.92
C SER A 101 7.58 1.72 17.40
N LEU A 102 6.47 1.22 17.93
CA LEU A 102 6.31 0.88 19.35
C LEU A 102 6.42 -0.63 19.63
N CYS A 103 6.21 -1.46 18.61
CA CYS A 103 6.01 -2.89 18.75
C CYS A 103 7.09 -3.69 18.01
N SER A 104 7.90 -4.45 18.75
CA SER A 104 9.02 -5.23 18.20
C SER A 104 8.61 -6.63 17.71
N GLU A 105 7.37 -7.05 17.95
CA GLU A 105 6.85 -8.34 17.50
C GLU A 105 6.80 -8.40 15.97
N THR A 106 7.30 -9.49 15.38
CA THR A 106 7.43 -9.60 13.91
C THR A 106 6.25 -10.27 13.23
N ASN A 107 5.48 -11.10 13.94
CA ASN A 107 4.34 -11.85 13.40
C ASN A 107 3.01 -11.23 13.85
N ILE A 108 2.83 -9.94 13.55
CA ILE A 108 1.66 -9.14 13.93
C ILE A 108 1.00 -8.55 12.69
N ALA A 109 -0.30 -8.26 12.76
CA ALA A 109 -1.10 -7.78 11.63
C ALA A 109 -0.46 -6.57 10.91
N ALA A 110 -0.02 -5.56 11.66
CA ALA A 110 0.61 -4.36 11.09
C ALA A 110 1.93 -4.66 10.36
N LYS A 111 2.78 -5.52 10.95
CA LYS A 111 4.07 -5.88 10.35
C LYS A 111 3.93 -6.73 9.11
N LEU A 112 2.93 -7.60 9.09
CA LEU A 112 2.63 -8.42 7.93
C LEU A 112 2.15 -7.55 6.77
N CYS A 113 1.31 -6.53 7.00
CA CYS A 113 0.93 -5.56 5.96
C CYS A 113 2.14 -4.76 5.44
N ASP A 114 3.01 -4.28 6.33
CA ASP A 114 4.22 -3.51 5.99
C ASP A 114 5.24 -4.31 5.14
N LEU A 115 5.27 -5.63 5.31
CA LEU A 115 6.11 -6.53 4.51
C LEU A 115 5.39 -7.09 3.28
N PHE A 116 4.09 -6.82 3.14
CA PHE A 116 3.30 -7.37 2.06
C PHE A 116 3.68 -6.72 0.73
N ALA A 117 4.00 -7.55 -0.26
CA ALA A 117 4.25 -7.11 -1.62
C ALA A 117 3.25 -7.79 -2.55
N SER A 118 2.46 -6.99 -3.27
CA SER A 118 1.43 -7.50 -4.17
C SER A 118 1.19 -6.53 -5.33
N ALA A 119 0.96 -7.10 -6.51
CA ALA A 119 0.73 -6.37 -7.76
C ALA A 119 1.80 -5.31 -8.10
N GLY A 120 3.05 -5.53 -7.67
CA GLY A 120 4.18 -4.60 -7.90
C GLY A 120 4.36 -3.51 -6.84
N TYR A 121 3.52 -3.48 -5.81
CA TYR A 121 3.54 -2.48 -4.74
C TYR A 121 3.94 -3.08 -3.39
N ASN A 122 4.60 -2.29 -2.55
CA ASN A 122 5.11 -2.67 -1.23
C ASN A 122 4.82 -1.62 -0.13
N ASP A 123 3.96 -0.64 -0.42
CA ASP A 123 3.51 0.44 0.45
C ASP A 123 2.14 0.13 1.10
N TRP A 124 1.89 -1.15 1.36
CA TRP A 124 0.66 -1.65 1.95
C TRP A 124 0.65 -1.44 3.47
N PHE A 125 -0.53 -1.17 4.04
CA PHE A 125 -0.72 -0.91 5.46
C PHE A 125 -1.95 -1.62 6.02
N LEU A 126 -2.04 -1.73 7.34
CA LEU A 126 -3.20 -2.27 8.04
C LEU A 126 -4.31 -1.20 8.07
N PRO A 127 -5.51 -1.46 7.51
CA PRO A 127 -6.55 -0.44 7.41
C PRO A 127 -7.08 -0.01 8.78
N SER A 128 -7.52 1.24 8.92
CA SER A 128 -8.31 1.70 10.07
C SER A 128 -9.69 1.05 10.09
N GLU A 129 -10.41 1.25 11.19
CA GLU A 129 -11.81 0.84 11.34
C GLU A 129 -12.71 1.29 10.18
N ASP A 130 -12.78 2.61 9.92
CA ASP A 130 -13.64 3.15 8.86
C ASP A 130 -13.23 2.60 7.48
N GLU A 131 -11.93 2.44 7.21
CA GLU A 131 -11.43 1.89 5.94
C GLU A 131 -11.90 0.45 5.74
N LEU A 132 -11.84 -0.38 6.79
CA LEU A 132 -12.25 -1.77 6.70
C LEU A 132 -13.78 -1.92 6.58
N GLN A 133 -14.54 -1.01 7.19
CA GLN A 133 -15.98 -0.91 6.97
C GLN A 133 -16.32 -0.49 5.53
N LEU A 134 -15.57 0.46 4.95
CA LEU A 134 -15.72 0.83 3.53
C LEU A 134 -15.38 -0.35 2.60
N ILE A 135 -14.33 -1.12 2.90
CA ILE A 135 -14.01 -2.36 2.16
C ILE A 135 -15.18 -3.34 2.23
N ALA A 136 -15.82 -3.50 3.39
CA ALA A 136 -16.99 -4.36 3.54
C ALA A 136 -18.17 -3.89 2.68
N SER A 137 -18.49 -2.60 2.71
CA SER A 137 -19.55 -2.02 1.87
C SER A 137 -19.27 -2.29 0.38
N VAL A 138 -18.07 -1.99 -0.09
CA VAL A 138 -17.71 -2.18 -1.51
C VAL A 138 -17.70 -3.66 -1.91
N CYS A 139 -17.40 -4.60 -1.03
CA CYS A 139 -17.48 -6.04 -1.34
C CYS A 139 -18.93 -6.53 -1.54
N TYR A 140 -19.90 -5.99 -0.81
CA TYR A 140 -21.26 -6.55 -0.75
C TYR A 140 -22.37 -5.60 -1.21
N GLU A 141 -22.04 -4.42 -1.71
CA GLU A 141 -22.98 -3.58 -2.45
C GLU A 141 -23.52 -4.31 -3.69
N ALA A 142 -24.80 -4.05 -4.01
CA ALA A 142 -25.53 -4.75 -5.07
C ALA A 142 -24.86 -4.64 -6.46
N ASN A 143 -24.20 -3.51 -6.73
CA ASN A 143 -23.49 -3.23 -7.98
C ASN A 143 -21.97 -3.21 -7.78
N SER A 144 -21.45 -3.99 -6.84
CA SER A 144 -20.01 -4.11 -6.58
C SER A 144 -19.26 -4.60 -7.82
N ASN A 145 -18.24 -3.85 -8.23
CA ASN A 145 -17.30 -4.24 -9.28
C ASN A 145 -16.16 -5.15 -8.76
N VAL A 146 -16.12 -5.43 -7.45
CA VAL A 146 -15.12 -6.35 -6.88
C VAL A 146 -15.39 -7.74 -7.42
N ASN A 147 -14.39 -8.32 -8.08
CA ASN A 147 -14.45 -9.71 -8.53
C ASN A 147 -14.69 -10.64 -7.34
N ALA A 148 -15.64 -11.58 -7.50
CA ALA A 148 -16.09 -12.51 -6.48
C ALA A 148 -14.94 -13.24 -5.76
N ASP A 149 -13.88 -13.62 -6.49
CA ASP A 149 -12.73 -14.35 -5.93
C ASP A 149 -11.88 -13.48 -4.98
N HIS A 150 -12.02 -12.16 -5.08
CA HIS A 150 -11.26 -11.19 -4.30
C HIS A 150 -12.08 -10.55 -3.18
N LYS A 151 -13.39 -10.78 -3.15
CA LYS A 151 -14.25 -10.40 -2.02
C LYS A 151 -13.77 -11.10 -0.76
N LEU A 152 -13.79 -10.37 0.35
CA LEU A 152 -13.45 -10.95 1.63
C LEU A 152 -14.54 -11.98 2.01
N ASN A 153 -14.21 -12.95 2.86
CA ASN A 153 -15.18 -13.93 3.33
C ASN A 153 -16.17 -13.29 4.32
N PRO A 154 -17.49 -13.33 4.08
CA PRO A 154 -18.47 -12.64 4.92
C PRO A 154 -18.55 -13.19 6.36
N LEU A 155 -18.09 -14.42 6.58
CA LEU A 155 -18.11 -15.06 7.90
C LEU A 155 -16.91 -14.68 8.78
N ASP A 156 -15.88 -14.09 8.20
CA ASP A 156 -14.62 -13.83 8.90
C ASP A 156 -14.57 -12.42 9.50
N PHE A 157 -13.79 -12.31 10.58
CA PHE A 157 -13.35 -11.03 11.12
C PHE A 157 -11.98 -10.68 10.56
N TYR A 158 -11.77 -9.38 10.35
CA TYR A 158 -10.51 -8.81 9.91
C TYR A 158 -10.02 -7.77 10.91
N TRP A 159 -8.71 -7.77 11.17
CA TRP A 159 -8.10 -6.78 12.03
C TRP A 159 -8.08 -5.40 11.38
N THR A 160 -8.29 -4.38 12.20
CA THR A 160 -8.02 -2.98 11.88
C THR A 160 -6.72 -2.55 12.57
N SER A 161 -6.15 -1.41 12.18
CA SER A 161 -5.06 -0.74 12.88
C SER A 161 -5.53 0.10 14.08
N THR A 162 -6.83 0.12 14.36
CA THR A 162 -7.43 1.02 15.35
C THR A 162 -7.37 0.38 16.74
N GLU A 163 -6.88 1.15 17.71
CA GLU A 163 -6.84 0.80 19.13
C GLU A 163 -7.27 2.00 19.99
N SER A 164 -8.12 1.75 20.99
CA SER A 164 -8.49 2.70 22.03
C SER A 164 -8.47 2.03 23.39
N HIS A 165 -7.63 2.52 24.32
CA HIS A 165 -7.58 2.04 25.71
C HIS A 165 -7.43 0.50 25.88
N ASP A 166 -6.55 -0.16 25.12
CA ASP A 166 -6.41 -1.64 25.03
C ASP A 166 -7.55 -2.38 24.32
N TYR A 167 -8.48 -1.67 23.68
CA TYR A 167 -9.53 -2.25 22.84
C TYR A 167 -9.10 -2.12 21.39
N MET A 168 -8.82 -3.26 20.78
CA MET A 168 -8.60 -3.33 19.33
C MET A 168 -9.94 -3.46 18.62
N ALA A 169 -10.00 -2.92 17.42
CA ALA A 169 -11.16 -3.05 16.54
C ALA A 169 -10.94 -4.15 15.49
N ARG A 170 -11.99 -4.93 15.24
CA ARG A 170 -12.10 -5.86 14.12
C ARG A 170 -13.44 -5.66 13.42
N VAL A 171 -13.52 -5.94 12.13
CA VAL A 171 -14.75 -5.82 11.35
C VAL A 171 -15.18 -7.19 10.84
N ASN A 172 -16.44 -7.55 11.05
CA ASN A 172 -17.06 -8.69 10.38
C ASN A 172 -17.44 -8.28 8.95
N MET A 173 -16.93 -9.01 7.95
CA MET A 173 -17.05 -8.55 6.57
C MET A 173 -18.49 -8.65 6.04
N GLY A 174 -19.24 -9.69 6.39
CA GLY A 174 -20.59 -9.88 5.84
C GLY A 174 -21.59 -8.80 6.25
N LYS A 175 -21.33 -8.10 7.36
CA LYS A 175 -22.20 -7.03 7.89
C LYS A 175 -21.54 -5.66 7.96
N GLY A 176 -20.24 -5.55 7.67
CA GLY A 176 -19.44 -4.36 8.00
C GLY A 176 -19.49 -3.99 9.49
N GLN A 177 -19.79 -4.96 10.36
CA GLN A 177 -20.06 -4.70 11.77
C GLN A 177 -18.75 -4.62 12.54
N LEU A 178 -18.53 -3.49 13.19
CA LEU A 178 -17.45 -3.28 14.14
C LEU A 178 -17.65 -4.13 15.40
N ALA A 179 -16.57 -4.74 15.87
CA ALA A 179 -16.44 -5.25 17.22
C ALA A 179 -15.17 -4.70 17.86
N THR A 180 -15.30 -4.13 19.05
CA THR A 180 -14.17 -3.65 19.87
C THR A 180 -14.06 -4.48 21.14
N GLY A 181 -12.83 -4.76 21.58
CA GLY A 181 -12.62 -5.59 22.75
C GLY A 181 -11.15 -5.90 23.01
N LYS A 182 -10.91 -6.52 24.18
CA LYS A 182 -9.60 -7.04 24.56
C LYS A 182 -9.34 -8.37 23.86
N PHE A 183 -9.10 -8.30 22.56
CA PHE A 183 -8.91 -9.44 21.69
C PHE A 183 -7.42 -9.76 21.42
N ARG A 184 -6.48 -9.35 22.31
CA ARG A 184 -5.03 -9.50 22.04
C ARG A 184 -4.59 -10.97 21.92
N ASP A 185 -5.37 -11.88 22.49
CA ASP A 185 -5.15 -13.34 22.40
C ASP A 185 -5.91 -14.00 21.23
N ASP A 186 -6.78 -13.25 20.54
CA ASP A 186 -7.52 -13.75 19.38
C ASP A 186 -6.66 -13.67 18.11
N LYS A 187 -7.05 -14.44 17.09
CA LYS A 187 -6.45 -14.38 15.75
C LYS A 187 -7.52 -14.12 14.70
N HIS A 188 -7.26 -13.15 13.83
CA HIS A 188 -8.15 -12.79 12.72
C HIS A 188 -7.40 -12.63 11.42
N ARG A 189 -8.15 -12.57 10.32
CA ARG A 189 -7.59 -12.34 9.00
C ARG A 189 -7.12 -10.90 8.85
N VAL A 190 -6.31 -10.68 7.83
CA VAL A 190 -5.71 -9.37 7.53
C VAL A 190 -5.77 -9.15 6.03
N ARG A 191 -6.37 -8.02 5.64
CA ARG A 191 -6.38 -7.53 4.27
C ARG A 191 -5.75 -6.14 4.29
N ALA A 192 -4.67 -5.96 3.53
CA ALA A 192 -3.98 -4.68 3.50
C ALA A 192 -4.70 -3.67 2.60
N ALA A 193 -4.52 -2.39 2.93
CA ALA A 193 -4.91 -1.26 2.09
C ALA A 193 -3.68 -0.47 1.65
N ARG A 194 -3.84 0.35 0.63
CA ARG A 194 -2.81 1.22 0.05
C ARG A 194 -3.45 2.48 -0.51
N ALA A 195 -2.73 3.60 -0.46
CA ALA A 195 -3.14 4.84 -1.09
C ALA A 195 -2.59 4.95 -2.52
N PHE A 196 -3.35 5.61 -3.40
CA PHE A 196 -2.93 5.93 -4.76
C PHE A 196 -3.32 7.36 -5.13
#